data_AF-H2ES25-F1
#
_entry.id   AF-H2ES25-F1
#
_cell.length_a   1.000
_cell.length_b   1.000
_cell.length_c   1.000
_cell.angle_alpha   90.00
_cell.angle_beta   90.00
_cell.angle_gamma   90.00
#
_symmetry.space_group_name_H-M   'P 1'
#
loop_
_entity.id
_entity.type
_entity.pdbx_description
1 polymer ?
#
loop_
_entity_poly.entity_id
_entity_poly.type
_entity_poly.pdbx_seq_one_letter_code
_entity_poly.pdbx_strand_id
1 'polypeptide(L)'
;MPNKRKQGGFGLIDVVLALSLTAVILATVIPMSMNYYKQKQVDEFITNIKGLIVQMQLYQFHRTSKEGYKSNPFFSGYLDSWPASFDALMLDYGGAFRELCGPMNEEAGICVRPDTLPFTTEKLRFKQVMETTVNKVFLVIPTSTLPNDGPRARWGQPLLALPDAQLLDNGDIQILLRPLTKTIMYDEFLRKDGSEHLTGDWDVGGEHAITNAKDYTIRNSDGSQQLVSTGLVKILQVNHGDWIDKPKCPEHQQPDLTLSIHTVTIPNQYTLTGSIKPYVLGESSSQWRAGLEVRVVINSTGRPHSIEDGVMTAFVQCK
;
A
#
# COMPACT_ATOMS: atom_id res chain seq x y z
N MET A 1 -89.03 54.82 27.26
CA MET A 1 -89.04 53.47 26.66
C MET A 1 -87.64 52.88 26.78
N PRO A 2 -87.42 51.78 27.54
CA PRO A 2 -86.11 51.16 27.61
C PRO A 2 -85.96 50.12 26.48
N ASN A 3 -84.91 50.29 25.66
CA ASN A 3 -84.57 49.38 24.58
C ASN A 3 -83.87 48.15 25.18
N LYS A 4 -84.59 47.03 25.34
CA LYS A 4 -84.00 45.74 25.74
C LYS A 4 -83.11 45.22 24.60
N ARG A 5 -81.79 45.44 24.70
CA ARG A 5 -80.80 44.69 23.90
C ARG A 5 -80.88 43.22 24.27
N LYS A 6 -81.31 42.37 23.33
CA LYS A 6 -81.21 40.92 23.43
C LYS A 6 -79.73 40.55 23.48
N GLN A 7 -79.23 40.17 24.65
CA GLN A 7 -77.97 39.43 24.77
C GLN A 7 -78.23 38.04 24.15
N GLY A 8 -77.75 37.84 22.92
CA GLY A 8 -77.79 36.54 22.27
C GLY A 8 -76.88 35.58 23.03
N GLY A 9 -77.42 34.43 23.43
CA GLY A 9 -76.68 33.34 24.07
C GLY A 9 -75.71 32.65 23.10
N PHE A 10 -74.72 33.38 22.59
CA PHE A 10 -73.68 32.89 21.68
C PHE A 10 -72.33 32.70 22.38
N GLY A 11 -72.08 33.35 23.53
CA GLY A 11 -70.76 33.27 24.17
C GLY A 11 -70.41 31.89 24.77
N LEU A 12 -71.40 31.11 25.21
CA LEU A 12 -71.12 29.86 25.94
C LEU A 12 -70.87 28.68 24.99
N ILE A 13 -71.61 28.62 23.87
CA ILE A 13 -71.40 27.59 22.84
C ILE A 13 -70.06 27.82 22.12
N ASP A 14 -69.76 29.07 21.74
CA ASP A 14 -68.51 29.39 21.05
C ASP A 14 -67.27 29.13 21.94
N VAL A 15 -67.37 29.40 23.25
CA VAL A 15 -66.28 29.09 24.21
C VAL A 15 -66.12 27.58 24.40
N VAL A 16 -67.20 26.81 24.48
CA VAL A 16 -67.12 25.33 24.57
C VAL A 16 -66.55 24.73 23.28
N LEU A 17 -66.89 25.27 22.12
CA LEU A 17 -66.39 24.83 20.82
C LEU A 17 -64.90 25.19 20.65
N ALA A 18 -64.48 26.37 21.10
CA ALA A 18 -63.06 26.76 21.12
C ALA A 18 -62.25 25.89 22.10
N LEU A 19 -62.79 25.57 23.28
CA LEU A 19 -62.13 24.70 24.26
C LEU A 19 -62.02 23.26 23.76
N SER A 20 -63.04 22.73 23.08
CA SER A 20 -62.98 21.38 22.50
C SER A 20 -61.98 21.29 21.36
N LEU A 21 -61.93 22.29 20.46
CA LEU A 21 -60.91 22.38 19.41
C LEU A 21 -59.50 22.49 20.01
N THR A 22 -59.33 23.32 21.04
CA THR A 22 -58.04 23.47 21.73
C THR A 22 -57.63 22.16 22.39
N ALA A 23 -58.56 21.44 23.04
CA ALA A 23 -58.29 20.14 23.63
C ALA A 23 -57.89 19.08 22.59
N VAL A 24 -58.54 19.06 21.42
CA VAL A 24 -58.18 18.16 20.31
C VAL A 24 -56.81 18.51 19.74
N ILE A 25 -56.50 19.79 19.57
CA ILE A 25 -55.18 20.26 19.10
C ILE A 25 -54.10 19.86 20.12
N LEU A 26 -54.31 20.11 21.41
CA LEU A 26 -53.36 19.73 22.46
C LEU A 26 -53.18 18.21 22.52
N ALA A 27 -54.25 17.43 22.38
CA ALA A 27 -54.21 15.97 22.40
C ALA A 27 -53.54 15.34 21.16
N THR A 28 -53.46 16.06 20.03
CA THR A 28 -52.92 15.52 18.77
C THR A 28 -51.56 16.12 18.39
N VAL A 29 -51.44 17.44 18.43
CA VAL A 29 -50.24 18.17 18.01
C VAL A 29 -49.09 18.00 19.01
N ILE A 30 -49.38 17.97 20.32
CA ILE A 30 -48.32 17.77 21.32
C ILE A 30 -47.68 16.37 21.19
N PRO A 31 -48.44 15.25 21.18
CA PRO A 31 -47.82 13.94 20.98
C PRO A 31 -47.13 13.80 19.62
N MET A 32 -47.70 14.37 18.55
CA MET A 32 -47.09 14.34 17.22
C MET A 32 -45.76 15.09 17.18
N SER A 33 -45.71 16.32 17.71
CA SER A 33 -44.49 17.12 17.78
C SER A 33 -43.44 16.45 18.66
N MET A 34 -43.82 15.90 19.82
CA MET A 34 -42.92 15.14 20.68
C MET A 34 -42.34 13.91 19.96
N ASN A 35 -43.15 13.17 19.21
CA ASN A 35 -42.67 12.02 18.42
C ASN A 35 -41.74 12.45 17.29
N TYR A 36 -42.06 13.56 16.62
CA TYR A 36 -41.19 14.16 15.60
C TYR A 36 -39.83 14.56 16.18
N TYR A 37 -39.80 15.29 17.30
CA TYR A 37 -38.54 15.67 17.97
C TYR A 37 -37.74 14.43 18.41
N LYS A 38 -38.42 13.42 18.96
CA LYS A 38 -37.79 12.15 19.33
C LYS A 38 -37.16 11.44 18.13
N GLN A 39 -37.83 11.43 16.98
CA GLN A 39 -37.29 10.82 15.75
C GLN A 39 -36.12 11.63 15.20
N LYS A 40 -36.22 12.97 15.18
CA LYS A 40 -35.15 13.84 14.73
C LYS A 40 -33.85 13.64 15.52
N GLN A 41 -33.93 13.49 16.84
CA GLN A 41 -32.77 13.18 17.68
C GLN A 41 -32.10 11.85 17.30
N VAL A 42 -32.90 10.85 16.91
CA VAL A 42 -32.40 9.56 16.44
C VAL A 42 -31.67 9.73 15.13
N ASP A 43 -32.27 10.41 14.17
CA ASP A 43 -31.68 10.61 12.84
C ASP A 43 -30.37 11.41 12.92
N GLU A 44 -30.31 12.45 13.76
CA GLU A 44 -29.10 13.23 14.03
C GLU A 44 -28.00 12.37 14.65
N PHE A 45 -28.34 11.53 15.63
CA PHE A 45 -27.39 10.61 16.24
C PHE A 45 -26.85 9.56 15.26
N ILE A 46 -27.72 8.94 14.46
CA ILE A 46 -27.31 7.97 13.43
C ILE A 46 -26.38 8.64 12.42
N THR A 47 -26.66 9.88 12.04
CA THR A 47 -25.79 10.67 11.17
C THR A 47 -24.44 10.93 11.83
N ASN A 48 -24.41 11.26 13.12
CA ASN A 48 -23.17 11.44 13.88
C ASN A 48 -22.35 10.13 13.95
N ILE A 49 -22.97 8.98 14.23
CA ILE A 49 -22.29 7.67 14.22
C ILE A 49 -21.70 7.35 12.85
N LYS A 50 -22.45 7.59 11.76
CA LYS A 50 -21.92 7.42 10.40
C LYS A 50 -20.72 8.34 10.14
N GLY A 51 -20.81 9.60 10.55
CA GLY A 51 -19.71 10.55 10.46
C GLY A 51 -18.49 10.08 11.25
N LEU A 52 -18.67 9.60 12.48
CA LEU A 52 -17.61 9.07 13.32
C LEU A 52 -16.89 7.88 12.68
N ILE A 53 -17.64 6.92 12.11
CA ILE A 53 -17.09 5.78 11.37
C ILE A 53 -16.20 6.28 10.22
N VAL A 54 -16.69 7.24 9.43
CA VAL A 54 -15.92 7.84 8.33
C VAL A 54 -14.65 8.51 8.83
N GLN A 55 -14.70 9.26 9.94
CA GLN A 55 -13.52 9.91 10.49
C GLN A 55 -12.47 8.90 10.98
N MET A 56 -12.90 7.79 11.59
CA MET A 56 -11.99 6.71 11.99
C MET A 56 -11.36 6.01 10.77
N GLN A 57 -12.14 5.83 9.70
CA GLN A 57 -11.63 5.28 8.43
C GLN A 57 -10.63 6.23 7.75
N LEU A 58 -10.88 7.54 7.78
CA LEU A 58 -9.95 8.54 7.25
C LEU A 58 -8.66 8.64 8.07
N TYR A 59 -8.77 8.57 9.40
CA TYR A 59 -7.63 8.46 10.30
C TYR A 59 -6.76 7.26 9.92
N GLN A 60 -7.40 6.09 9.76
CA GLN A 60 -6.71 4.86 9.39
C GLN A 60 -6.04 4.99 8.02
N PHE A 61 -6.74 5.54 7.04
CA PHE A 61 -6.18 5.81 5.71
C PHE A 61 -4.96 6.76 5.76
N HIS A 62 -4.97 7.76 6.63
CA HIS A 62 -3.84 8.67 6.80
C HIS A 62 -2.62 7.92 7.34
N ARG A 63 -2.79 7.16 8.43
CA ARG A 63 -1.72 6.35 9.05
C ARG A 63 -1.09 5.39 8.04
N THR A 64 -1.89 4.72 7.24
CA THR A 64 -1.38 3.76 6.25
C THR A 64 -0.71 4.46 5.06
N SER A 65 -1.27 5.59 4.58
CA SER A 65 -0.78 6.26 3.36
C SER A 65 0.39 7.22 3.61
N LYS A 66 0.54 7.76 4.83
CA LYS A 66 1.57 8.75 5.18
C LYS A 66 2.63 8.22 6.13
N GLU A 67 2.27 7.28 7.01
CA GLU A 67 3.17 6.78 8.05
C GLU A 67 3.58 5.32 7.84
N GLY A 68 3.08 4.66 6.79
CA GLY A 68 3.50 3.32 6.40
C GLY A 68 2.92 2.19 7.25
N TYR A 69 1.85 2.46 8.03
CA TYR A 69 1.13 1.42 8.77
C TYR A 69 0.41 0.45 7.83
N LYS A 70 0.17 -0.77 8.32
CA LYS A 70 -0.50 -1.82 7.54
C LYS A 70 -2.01 -1.60 7.54
N SER A 71 -2.61 -1.67 6.36
CA SER A 71 -4.05 -1.51 6.17
C SER A 71 -4.79 -2.84 6.09
N ASN A 72 -4.06 -3.92 5.80
CA ASN A 72 -4.61 -5.24 5.59
C ASN A 72 -4.79 -5.98 6.95
N PRO A 73 -6.02 -6.44 7.27
CA PRO A 73 -6.37 -7.03 8.56
C PRO A 73 -5.73 -8.39 8.86
N PHE A 74 -5.06 -9.01 7.89
CA PHE A 74 -4.33 -10.26 8.07
C PHE A 74 -2.94 -10.07 8.70
N PHE A 75 -2.45 -8.82 8.82
CA PHE A 75 -1.13 -8.52 9.40
C PHE A 75 -1.22 -7.99 10.84
N SER A 76 -0.18 -8.25 11.64
CA SER A 76 -0.10 -7.84 13.05
C SER A 76 -0.15 -6.32 13.27
N GLY A 77 0.41 -5.52 12.34
CA GLY A 77 0.42 -4.05 12.42
C GLY A 77 -0.89 -3.37 11.98
N TYR A 78 -1.94 -4.14 11.67
CA TYR A 78 -3.24 -3.59 11.25
C TYR A 78 -3.90 -2.76 12.35
N LEU A 79 -3.88 -3.26 13.58
CA LEU A 79 -4.56 -2.62 14.71
C LEU A 79 -3.93 -1.26 15.07
N ASP A 80 -2.62 -1.12 14.86
CA ASP A 80 -1.88 0.12 15.08
C ASP A 80 -2.23 1.22 14.06
N SER A 81 -2.84 0.85 12.93
CA SER A 81 -3.32 1.81 11.93
C SER A 81 -4.57 2.57 12.38
N TRP A 82 -5.31 2.05 13.37
CA TRP A 82 -6.52 2.67 13.89
C TRP A 82 -6.23 3.60 15.06
N PRO A 83 -7.11 4.56 15.37
CA PRO A 83 -6.93 5.43 16.54
C PRO A 83 -6.92 4.59 17.82
N ALA A 84 -5.97 4.87 18.73
CA ALA A 84 -5.89 4.14 20.00
C ALA A 84 -7.07 4.46 20.95
N SER A 85 -7.69 5.63 20.77
CA SER A 85 -8.83 6.09 21.56
C SER A 85 -9.65 7.13 20.77
N PHE A 86 -10.78 7.56 21.32
CA PHE A 86 -11.52 8.70 20.76
C PHE A 86 -10.77 10.02 20.90
N ASP A 87 -9.87 10.16 21.89
CA ASP A 87 -9.00 11.33 22.03
C ASP A 87 -7.97 11.41 20.90
N ALA A 88 -7.46 10.27 20.43
CA ALA A 88 -6.52 10.22 19.30
C ALA A 88 -7.11 10.87 18.03
N LEU A 89 -8.42 10.72 17.79
CA LEU A 89 -9.11 11.38 16.67
C LEU A 89 -9.07 12.91 16.75
N MET A 90 -8.98 13.46 17.96
CA MET A 90 -8.98 14.90 18.22
C MET A 90 -7.57 15.47 18.37
N LEU A 91 -6.62 14.69 18.91
CA LEU A 91 -5.32 15.18 19.35
C LEU A 91 -4.19 14.89 18.37
N ASP A 92 -4.12 13.67 17.82
CA ASP A 92 -2.91 13.18 17.14
C ASP A 92 -2.55 14.01 15.90
N TYR A 93 -3.55 14.63 15.28
CA TYR A 93 -3.40 15.45 14.07
C TYR A 93 -4.03 16.83 14.21
N GLY A 94 -3.99 17.41 15.42
CA GLY A 94 -4.45 18.79 15.65
C GLY A 94 -5.91 19.03 15.27
N GLY A 95 -6.77 18.04 15.49
CA GLY A 95 -8.20 18.12 15.19
C GLY A 95 -8.59 17.87 13.73
N ALA A 96 -7.69 17.39 12.88
CA ALA A 96 -7.96 17.17 11.45
C ALA A 96 -9.10 16.16 11.17
N PHE A 97 -9.31 15.17 12.05
CA PHE A 97 -10.37 14.17 11.90
C PHE A 97 -11.59 14.46 12.79
N ARG A 98 -11.37 15.07 13.95
CA ARG A 98 -12.46 15.56 14.80
C ARG A 98 -12.00 16.80 15.56
N GLU A 99 -12.83 17.82 15.60
CA GLU A 99 -12.55 19.03 16.38
C GLU A 99 -12.30 18.69 17.85
N LEU A 100 -11.37 19.43 18.46
CA LEU A 100 -10.98 19.23 19.84
C LEU A 100 -12.13 19.55 20.79
N CYS A 101 -12.62 18.53 21.50
CA CYS A 101 -13.56 18.68 22.61
C CYS A 101 -12.96 18.13 23.90
N GLY A 102 -12.23 19.01 24.62
CA GLY A 102 -11.66 18.68 25.92
C GLY A 102 -12.75 18.57 27.02
N PRO A 103 -12.44 17.92 28.15
CA PRO A 103 -13.40 17.67 29.23
C PRO A 103 -14.02 18.96 29.79
N MET A 104 -13.22 20.03 29.95
CA MET A 104 -13.75 21.33 30.42
C MET A 104 -14.75 21.96 29.45
N ASN A 105 -14.52 21.82 28.14
CA ASN A 105 -15.44 22.36 27.13
C ASN A 105 -16.71 21.50 27.02
N GLU A 106 -16.61 20.20 27.24
CA GLU A 106 -17.76 19.31 27.32
C GLU A 106 -18.61 19.61 28.55
N GLU A 107 -18.00 19.76 29.73
CA GLU A 107 -18.70 20.09 30.99
C GLU A 107 -19.37 21.47 30.92
N ALA A 108 -18.76 22.43 30.23
CA ALA A 108 -19.35 23.74 29.98
C ALA A 108 -20.44 23.74 28.88
N GLY A 109 -20.71 22.60 28.23
CA GLY A 109 -21.70 22.47 27.16
C GLY A 109 -21.32 23.16 25.85
N ILE A 110 -20.04 23.49 25.67
CA ILE A 110 -19.51 24.19 24.48
C ILE A 110 -19.40 23.24 23.29
N CYS A 111 -19.10 21.97 23.54
CA CYS A 111 -18.96 20.94 22.52
C CYS A 111 -19.43 19.58 23.03
N VAL A 112 -19.64 18.64 22.10
CA VAL A 112 -19.99 17.25 22.42
C VAL A 112 -18.86 16.34 21.94
N ARG A 113 -18.30 15.55 22.87
CA ARG A 113 -17.27 14.59 22.52
C ARG A 113 -17.80 13.49 21.61
N PRO A 114 -16.95 12.91 20.74
CA PRO A 114 -17.37 11.86 19.81
C PRO A 114 -17.83 10.57 20.50
N ASP A 115 -17.45 10.33 21.75
CA ASP A 115 -17.81 9.14 22.52
C ASP A 115 -19.09 9.30 23.37
N THR A 116 -19.74 10.47 23.33
CA THR A 116 -20.92 10.78 24.14
C THR A 116 -22.21 10.29 23.46
N LEU A 117 -23.12 9.72 24.27
CA LEU A 117 -24.39 9.18 23.82
C LEU A 117 -25.57 10.02 24.33
N PRO A 118 -26.62 10.23 23.52
CA PRO A 118 -27.74 11.10 23.90
C PRO A 118 -28.74 10.44 24.87
N PHE A 119 -28.58 9.15 25.19
CA PHE A 119 -29.56 8.36 25.95
C PHE A 119 -28.98 7.63 27.17
N THR A 120 -27.67 7.73 27.42
CA THR A 120 -26.99 7.08 28.53
C THR A 120 -25.78 7.92 28.96
N THR A 121 -25.35 7.77 30.21
CA THR A 121 -24.08 8.34 30.70
C THR A 121 -22.88 7.48 30.35
N GLU A 122 -23.12 6.25 29.88
CA GLU A 122 -22.05 5.40 29.34
C GLU A 122 -21.50 5.97 28.02
N LYS A 123 -20.22 5.70 27.77
CA LYS A 123 -19.51 6.18 26.59
C LYS A 123 -19.45 5.08 25.52
N LEU A 124 -19.33 5.50 24.26
CA LEU A 124 -18.93 4.60 23.18
C LEU A 124 -17.61 3.93 23.53
N ARG A 125 -17.48 2.66 23.16
CA ARG A 125 -16.26 1.89 23.38
C ARG A 125 -15.65 1.51 22.05
N PHE A 126 -14.34 1.60 22.01
CA PHE A 126 -13.53 1.13 20.91
C PHE A 126 -12.92 -0.21 21.29
N LYS A 127 -13.17 -1.25 20.49
CA LYS A 127 -12.71 -2.61 20.77
C LYS A 127 -11.89 -3.14 19.61
N GLN A 128 -10.62 -3.41 19.88
CA GLN A 128 -9.74 -4.12 18.96
C GLN A 128 -9.68 -5.60 19.35
N VAL A 129 -9.81 -6.48 18.37
CA VAL A 129 -9.74 -7.93 18.56
C VAL A 129 -8.64 -8.47 17.67
N MET A 130 -7.61 -9.02 18.30
CA MET A 130 -6.57 -9.76 17.63
C MET A 130 -7.02 -11.21 17.50
N GLU A 131 -7.24 -11.68 16.28
CA GLU A 131 -7.58 -13.08 15.98
C GLU A 131 -6.42 -13.72 15.23
N THR A 132 -6.35 -15.05 15.23
CA THR A 132 -5.32 -15.81 14.50
C THR A 132 -5.44 -15.69 12.99
N THR A 133 -6.61 -15.28 12.48
CA THR A 133 -6.90 -15.22 11.05
C THR A 133 -7.13 -13.79 10.56
N VAL A 134 -8.02 -13.03 11.20
CA VAL A 134 -8.39 -11.68 10.76
C VAL A 134 -8.54 -10.76 11.95
N ASN A 135 -7.68 -9.75 12.04
CA ASN A 135 -7.80 -8.71 13.04
C ASN A 135 -9.03 -7.85 12.77
N LYS A 136 -9.79 -7.53 13.82
CA LYS A 136 -11.05 -6.79 13.72
C LYS A 136 -11.08 -5.61 14.67
N VAL A 137 -11.77 -4.57 14.23
CA VAL A 137 -11.97 -3.36 15.01
C VAL A 137 -13.46 -3.08 15.07
N PHE A 138 -13.98 -2.85 16.27
CA PHE A 138 -15.39 -2.63 16.52
C PHE A 138 -15.63 -1.30 17.23
N LEU A 139 -16.68 -0.60 16.79
CA LEU A 139 -17.33 0.44 17.56
C LEU A 139 -18.47 -0.20 18.35
N VAL A 140 -18.40 -0.15 19.69
CA VAL A 140 -19.40 -0.75 20.58
C VAL A 140 -20.22 0.34 21.24
N ILE A 141 -21.53 0.23 21.06
CA ILE A 141 -22.54 1.16 21.56
C ILE A 141 -23.24 0.47 22.74
N PRO A 142 -23.06 0.96 23.98
CA PRO A 142 -23.78 0.43 25.13
C PRO A 142 -25.27 0.68 25.02
N THR A 143 -26.01 -0.34 24.62
CA THR A 143 -27.48 -0.30 24.51
C THR A 143 -28.15 -1.25 25.50
N SER A 144 -27.36 -2.04 26.24
CA SER A 144 -27.82 -2.94 27.30
C SER A 144 -28.44 -2.22 28.49
N THR A 145 -28.09 -0.95 28.73
CA THR A 145 -28.63 -0.12 29.82
C THR A 145 -29.94 0.58 29.46
N LEU A 146 -30.45 0.41 28.24
CA LEU A 146 -31.73 0.97 27.84
C LEU A 146 -32.88 0.25 28.55
N PRO A 147 -33.84 0.98 29.15
CA PRO A 147 -35.09 0.39 29.65
C PRO A 147 -35.81 -0.39 28.54
N ASN A 148 -36.43 -1.51 28.89
CA ASN A 148 -37.04 -2.47 27.96
C ASN A 148 -38.39 -2.00 27.36
N ASP A 149 -38.74 -0.73 27.58
CA ASP A 149 -40.05 -0.10 27.42
C ASP A 149 -40.13 0.81 26.18
N GLY A 150 -39.44 0.43 25.10
CA GLY A 150 -39.51 1.10 23.78
C GLY A 150 -38.26 1.86 23.30
N PRO A 151 -37.32 2.32 24.14
CA PRO A 151 -36.07 2.96 23.68
C PRO A 151 -35.19 2.05 22.80
N ARG A 152 -35.19 0.73 23.05
CA ARG A 152 -34.47 -0.25 22.22
C ARG A 152 -34.99 -0.32 20.78
N ALA A 153 -36.30 -0.18 20.57
CA ALA A 153 -36.87 -0.11 19.23
C ALA A 153 -36.50 1.23 18.55
N ARG A 154 -36.53 2.33 19.29
CA ARG A 154 -36.27 3.67 18.74
C ARG A 154 -34.81 3.89 18.33
N TRP A 155 -33.84 3.58 19.21
CA TRP A 155 -32.42 3.78 18.93
C TRP A 155 -31.76 2.53 18.34
N GLY A 156 -32.16 1.35 18.81
CA GLY A 156 -31.54 0.09 18.41
C GLY A 156 -31.87 -0.33 16.98
N GLN A 157 -33.11 -0.15 16.49
CA GLN A 157 -33.44 -0.53 15.11
C GLN A 157 -32.67 0.30 14.07
N PRO A 158 -32.58 1.64 14.17
CA PRO A 158 -31.78 2.42 13.23
C PRO A 158 -30.27 2.14 13.34
N LEU A 159 -29.77 1.80 14.53
CA LEU A 159 -28.38 1.36 14.71
C LEU A 159 -28.12 0.00 14.06
N LEU A 160 -29.02 -0.96 14.22
CA LEU A 160 -28.92 -2.28 13.57
C LEU A 160 -29.11 -2.22 12.06
N ALA A 161 -29.72 -1.15 11.54
CA ALA A 161 -29.79 -0.87 10.11
C ALA A 161 -28.48 -0.34 9.53
N LEU A 162 -27.48 -0.01 10.36
CA LEU A 162 -26.14 0.34 9.87
C LEU A 162 -25.42 -0.91 9.32
N PRO A 163 -24.60 -0.74 8.27
CA PRO A 163 -23.78 -1.85 7.76
C PRO A 163 -22.89 -2.45 8.84
N ASP A 164 -22.80 -3.77 8.84
CA ASP A 164 -22.00 -4.55 9.79
C ASP A 164 -22.34 -4.34 11.29
N ALA A 165 -23.52 -3.79 11.58
CA ALA A 165 -24.04 -3.70 12.93
C ALA A 165 -24.60 -5.05 13.40
N GLN A 166 -24.29 -5.44 14.63
CA GLN A 166 -24.72 -6.69 15.25
C GLN A 166 -25.08 -6.47 16.72
N LEU A 167 -26.12 -7.18 17.17
CA LEU A 167 -26.50 -7.22 18.57
C LEU A 167 -25.65 -8.25 19.30
N LEU A 168 -25.05 -7.85 20.42
CA LEU A 168 -24.30 -8.70 21.34
C LEU A 168 -25.23 -9.38 22.35
N ASP A 169 -24.78 -10.51 22.91
CA ASP A 169 -25.53 -11.28 23.92
C ASP A 169 -25.86 -10.46 25.17
N ASN A 170 -24.98 -9.50 25.52
CA ASN A 170 -25.19 -8.60 26.64
C ASN A 170 -26.22 -7.49 26.35
N GLY A 171 -26.73 -7.37 25.11
CA GLY A 171 -27.69 -6.37 24.69
C GLY A 171 -27.09 -5.09 24.09
N ASP A 172 -25.76 -5.00 23.97
CA ASP A 172 -25.08 -3.91 23.28
C ASP A 172 -25.09 -4.10 21.77
N ILE A 173 -24.87 -3.02 21.02
CA ILE A 173 -24.71 -3.10 19.56
C ILE A 173 -23.24 -2.86 19.24
N GLN A 174 -22.64 -3.72 18.41
CA GLN A 174 -21.31 -3.51 17.85
C GLN A 174 -21.38 -3.30 16.35
N ILE A 175 -20.49 -2.47 15.81
CA ILE A 175 -20.34 -2.21 14.38
C ILE A 175 -18.91 -2.54 13.99
N LEU A 176 -18.70 -3.44 13.04
CA LEU A 176 -17.37 -3.73 12.51
C LEU A 176 -16.89 -2.55 11.66
N LEU A 177 -15.72 -2.02 11.98
CA LEU A 177 -15.05 -0.98 11.21
C LEU A 177 -14.15 -1.64 10.16
N ARG A 178 -14.47 -1.39 8.88
CA ARG A 178 -13.64 -1.81 7.75
C ARG A 178 -12.77 -0.65 7.27
N PRO A 179 -11.52 -0.90 6.84
CA PRO A 179 -10.72 0.13 6.18
C PRO A 179 -11.39 0.55 4.86
N LEU A 180 -11.07 1.74 4.35
CA LEU A 180 -11.53 2.14 3.02
C LEU A 180 -10.92 1.18 1.98
N THR A 181 -11.72 0.73 1.00
CA THR A 181 -11.23 -0.15 -0.08
C THR A 181 -10.00 0.42 -0.77
N LYS A 182 -9.93 1.75 -0.90
CA LYS A 182 -8.78 2.47 -1.45
C LYS A 182 -7.50 2.27 -0.63
N THR A 183 -7.61 2.15 0.68
CA THR A 183 -6.47 1.92 1.59
C THR A 183 -5.82 0.58 1.33
N ILE A 184 -6.63 -0.47 1.20
CA ILE A 184 -6.17 -1.84 0.91
C ILE A 184 -5.44 -1.86 -0.44
N MET A 185 -6.02 -1.20 -1.45
CA MET A 185 -5.41 -1.12 -2.79
C MET A 185 -4.04 -0.42 -2.77
N TYR A 186 -3.86 0.67 -2.00
CA TYR A 186 -2.56 1.35 -1.94
C TYR A 186 -1.47 0.56 -1.20
N ASP A 187 -1.84 -0.29 -0.24
CA ASP A 187 -0.90 -1.17 0.47
C ASP A 187 -0.46 -2.34 -0.43
N GLU A 188 -1.35 -2.82 -1.31
CA GLU A 188 -1.07 -3.90 -2.27
C GLU A 188 -0.36 -3.43 -3.56
N PHE A 189 -0.61 -2.21 -4.03
CA PHE A 189 0.16 -1.60 -5.13
C PHE A 189 1.45 -0.97 -4.60
N LEU A 190 2.44 -1.82 -4.33
CA LEU A 190 3.83 -1.44 -4.09
C LEU A 190 4.41 -0.67 -5.29
N ARG A 191 4.18 0.65 -5.38
CA ARG A 191 5.14 1.56 -6.02
C ARG A 191 6.32 1.73 -5.07
N LYS A 192 7.15 0.69 -4.97
CA LYS A 192 8.47 0.80 -4.35
C LYS A 192 9.39 1.42 -5.40
N ASP A 193 10.12 2.46 -5.01
CA ASP A 193 11.07 3.20 -5.84
C ASP A 193 12.40 2.45 -6.06
N GLY A 194 12.44 1.14 -5.78
CA GLY A 194 13.63 0.29 -5.88
C GLY A 194 14.60 0.43 -4.71
N SER A 195 14.27 1.17 -3.64
CA SER A 195 15.12 1.33 -2.45
C SER A 195 15.06 0.14 -1.48
N GLU A 196 14.02 -0.70 -1.57
CA GLU A 196 13.88 -1.88 -0.73
C GLU A 196 14.36 -3.15 -1.45
N HIS A 197 15.18 -3.92 -0.76
CA HIS A 197 15.70 -5.18 -1.28
C HIS A 197 14.58 -6.22 -1.33
N LEU A 198 14.34 -6.78 -2.52
CA LEU A 198 13.39 -7.88 -2.69
C LEU A 198 14.03 -9.16 -2.12
N THR A 199 13.50 -9.65 -1.01
CA THR A 199 14.08 -10.76 -0.22
C THR A 199 13.30 -12.07 -0.33
N GLY A 200 12.20 -12.09 -1.09
CA GLY A 200 11.34 -13.25 -1.26
C GLY A 200 10.88 -13.43 -2.70
N ASP A 201 9.98 -14.40 -2.90
CA ASP A 201 9.41 -14.74 -4.19
C ASP A 201 8.51 -13.57 -4.66
N TRP A 202 9.04 -12.70 -5.52
CA TRP A 202 8.37 -11.49 -5.99
C TRP A 202 7.72 -11.66 -7.36
N ASP A 203 8.03 -12.74 -8.07
CA ASP A 203 7.26 -13.16 -9.23
C ASP A 203 6.05 -14.02 -8.81
N VAL A 204 5.04 -14.03 -9.67
CA VAL A 204 3.92 -14.95 -9.53
C VAL A 204 4.21 -16.16 -10.44
N GLY A 205 4.82 -17.22 -9.93
CA GLY A 205 5.11 -18.43 -10.72
C GLY A 205 6.30 -19.28 -10.27
N GLY A 206 7.16 -18.77 -9.40
CA GLY A 206 8.14 -19.54 -8.63
C GLY A 206 9.45 -19.92 -9.33
N GLU A 207 9.81 -19.29 -10.46
CA GLU A 207 11.10 -19.53 -11.16
C GLU A 207 11.86 -18.27 -11.64
N HIS A 208 11.27 -17.08 -11.45
CA HIS A 208 11.87 -15.74 -11.39
C HIS A 208 12.73 -15.29 -12.58
N ALA A 209 12.04 -14.82 -13.63
CA ALA A 209 12.60 -14.00 -14.70
C ALA A 209 12.02 -12.58 -14.67
N ILE A 210 12.89 -11.57 -14.70
CA ILE A 210 12.46 -10.18 -14.97
C ILE A 210 12.18 -10.08 -16.48
N THR A 211 10.90 -10.02 -16.85
CA THR A 211 10.48 -9.86 -18.25
C THR A 211 10.10 -8.41 -18.54
N ASN A 212 10.25 -7.97 -19.79
CA ASN A 212 9.87 -6.63 -20.27
C ASN A 212 10.62 -5.45 -19.61
N ALA A 213 11.81 -5.64 -19.07
CA ALA A 213 12.68 -4.52 -18.70
C ALA A 213 13.29 -3.89 -19.97
N LYS A 214 13.44 -2.55 -19.96
CA LYS A 214 14.04 -1.82 -21.07
C LYS A 214 15.55 -2.04 -21.17
N ASP A 215 16.23 -2.14 -20.03
CA ASP A 215 17.68 -2.34 -19.98
C ASP A 215 18.13 -2.91 -18.63
N TYR A 216 19.32 -3.51 -18.63
CA TYR A 216 19.98 -4.01 -17.43
C TYR A 216 21.44 -3.55 -17.40
N THR A 217 21.90 -3.15 -16.22
CA THR A 217 23.33 -2.94 -15.96
C THR A 217 23.83 -3.92 -14.91
N ILE A 218 25.05 -4.41 -15.09
CA ILE A 218 25.79 -5.18 -14.09
C ILE A 218 26.85 -4.25 -13.50
N ARG A 219 26.90 -4.16 -12.18
CA ARG A 219 27.91 -3.38 -11.48
C ARG A 219 29.21 -4.17 -11.38
N ASN A 220 30.31 -3.55 -11.81
CA ASN A 220 31.65 -4.10 -11.69
C ASN A 220 32.24 -3.83 -10.30
N SER A 221 33.27 -4.59 -9.94
CA SER A 221 33.98 -4.45 -8.66
C SER A 221 34.59 -3.05 -8.43
N ASP A 222 34.88 -2.30 -9.49
CA ASP A 222 35.38 -0.92 -9.42
C ASP A 222 34.26 0.15 -9.37
N GLY A 223 33.00 -0.28 -9.33
CA GLY A 223 31.83 0.59 -9.30
C GLY A 223 31.33 1.05 -10.66
N SER A 224 32.04 0.77 -11.75
CA SER A 224 31.52 1.00 -13.11
C SER A 224 30.33 0.08 -13.42
N GLN A 225 29.59 0.39 -14.48
CA GLN A 225 28.41 -0.37 -14.90
C GLN A 225 28.56 -0.86 -16.34
N GLN A 226 28.25 -2.13 -16.59
CA GLN A 226 28.21 -2.73 -17.91
C GLN A 226 26.77 -2.97 -18.33
N LEU A 227 26.40 -2.49 -19.52
CA LEU A 227 25.07 -2.68 -20.10
C LEU A 227 24.98 -4.09 -20.69
N VAL A 228 24.00 -4.88 -20.23
CA VAL A 228 23.79 -6.26 -20.73
C VAL A 228 23.41 -6.24 -22.21
N SER A 229 22.66 -5.22 -22.64
CA SER A 229 22.21 -5.07 -24.03
C SER A 229 23.36 -4.83 -25.03
N THR A 230 24.50 -4.29 -24.58
CA THR A 230 25.71 -4.14 -25.42
C THR A 230 26.57 -5.41 -25.51
N GLY A 231 26.18 -6.48 -24.80
CA GLY A 231 26.84 -7.77 -24.81
C GLY A 231 27.73 -8.01 -23.59
N LEU A 232 27.80 -9.28 -23.16
CA LEU A 232 28.65 -9.75 -22.07
C LEU A 232 30.02 -10.27 -22.55
N VAL A 233 30.16 -10.45 -23.85
CA VAL A 233 31.38 -10.92 -24.50
C VAL A 233 31.79 -9.88 -25.54
N LYS A 234 33.03 -9.40 -25.44
CA LYS A 234 33.63 -8.53 -26.44
C LYS A 234 34.41 -9.39 -27.43
N ILE A 235 34.08 -9.26 -28.71
CA ILE A 235 34.70 -10.03 -29.80
C ILE A 235 35.56 -9.07 -30.63
N LEU A 236 36.85 -9.38 -30.78
CA LEU A 236 37.83 -8.54 -31.46
C LEU A 236 38.67 -9.37 -32.43
N GLN A 237 39.13 -8.76 -33.52
CA GLN A 237 40.17 -9.34 -34.38
C GLN A 237 41.53 -8.76 -33.99
N VAL A 238 42.52 -9.63 -33.85
CA VAL A 238 43.87 -9.27 -33.38
C VAL A 238 44.94 -10.04 -34.15
N ASN A 239 46.10 -9.43 -34.34
CA ASN A 239 47.29 -10.05 -34.93
C ASN A 239 48.25 -10.55 -33.86
N HIS A 240 49.30 -11.28 -34.27
CA HIS A 240 50.39 -11.61 -33.37
C HIS A 240 51.01 -10.33 -32.78
N GLY A 241 51.15 -10.30 -31.45
CA GLY A 241 51.80 -9.22 -30.72
C GLY A 241 50.87 -8.09 -30.27
N ASP A 242 49.61 -8.08 -30.72
CA ASP A 242 48.61 -7.07 -30.34
C ASP A 242 48.23 -7.17 -28.86
N TRP A 243 47.87 -6.02 -28.28
CA TRP A 243 47.39 -5.92 -26.90
C TRP A 243 45.86 -5.96 -26.84
N ILE A 244 45.33 -6.67 -25.84
CA ILE A 244 43.91 -6.86 -25.57
C ILE A 244 43.62 -6.42 -24.15
N ASP A 245 42.70 -5.47 -23.96
CA ASP A 245 42.31 -4.99 -22.63
C ASP A 245 41.55 -6.04 -21.81
N LYS A 246 41.92 -6.17 -20.54
CA LYS A 246 41.19 -6.96 -19.54
C LYS A 246 39.90 -6.23 -19.15
N PRO A 247 38.72 -6.87 -19.22
CA PRO A 247 37.46 -6.28 -18.79
C PRO A 247 37.47 -6.02 -17.29
N LYS A 248 36.63 -5.09 -16.87
CA LYS A 248 36.31 -4.89 -15.46
C LYS A 248 35.20 -5.87 -15.10
N CYS A 249 35.47 -6.78 -14.17
CA CYS A 249 34.51 -7.82 -13.82
C CYS A 249 33.76 -7.51 -12.52
N PRO A 250 32.53 -8.03 -12.38
CA PRO A 250 31.79 -8.05 -11.12
C PRO A 250 32.57 -8.75 -10.01
N GLU A 251 32.14 -8.55 -8.76
CA GLU A 251 32.70 -9.29 -7.63
C GLU A 251 32.62 -10.80 -7.87
N HIS A 252 33.67 -11.52 -7.47
CA HIS A 252 33.83 -12.97 -7.62
C HIS A 252 33.97 -13.50 -9.06
N GLN A 253 34.07 -12.64 -10.08
CA GLN A 253 34.41 -13.03 -11.45
C GLN A 253 35.81 -12.55 -11.84
N GLN A 254 36.45 -13.25 -12.77
CA GLN A 254 37.76 -12.90 -13.30
C GLN A 254 37.72 -12.68 -14.82
N PRO A 255 38.59 -11.79 -15.34
CA PRO A 255 38.79 -11.62 -16.77
C PRO A 255 39.24 -12.93 -17.44
N ASP A 256 38.52 -13.36 -18.48
CA ASP A 256 38.81 -14.55 -19.29
C ASP A 256 39.03 -14.16 -20.75
N LEU A 257 40.08 -14.72 -21.35
CA LEU A 257 40.43 -14.54 -22.76
C LEU A 257 40.51 -15.89 -23.45
N THR A 258 39.68 -16.06 -24.48
CA THR A 258 39.80 -17.18 -25.41
C THR A 258 40.24 -16.67 -26.78
N LEU A 259 41.29 -17.27 -27.35
CA LEU A 259 41.78 -16.95 -28.69
C LEU A 259 41.43 -18.08 -29.66
N SER A 260 40.93 -17.72 -30.83
CA SER A 260 40.67 -18.64 -31.94
C SER A 260 41.34 -18.14 -33.22
N ILE A 261 41.64 -19.03 -34.15
CA ILE A 261 42.20 -18.65 -35.45
C ILE A 261 41.07 -18.13 -36.33
N HIS A 262 41.25 -16.94 -36.91
CA HIS A 262 40.34 -16.42 -37.94
C HIS A 262 40.87 -16.75 -39.33
N THR A 263 42.11 -16.35 -39.64
CA THR A 263 42.74 -16.59 -40.93
C THR A 263 44.24 -16.70 -40.79
N VAL A 264 44.85 -17.63 -41.51
CA VAL A 264 46.30 -17.70 -41.71
C VAL A 264 46.58 -17.69 -43.21
N THR A 265 47.59 -16.93 -43.64
CA THR A 265 48.01 -16.89 -45.04
C THR A 265 49.42 -17.44 -45.13
N ILE A 266 49.61 -18.46 -45.97
CA ILE A 266 50.90 -19.15 -46.10
C ILE A 266 51.49 -18.80 -47.46
N PRO A 267 52.63 -18.08 -47.51
CA PRO A 267 53.35 -17.84 -48.76
C PRO A 267 53.77 -19.13 -49.45
N ASN A 268 53.88 -19.08 -50.79
CA ASN A 268 54.22 -20.24 -51.64
C ASN A 268 55.60 -20.87 -51.35
N GLN A 269 56.48 -20.20 -50.62
CA GLN A 269 57.78 -20.72 -50.17
C GLN A 269 57.66 -21.70 -48.98
N TYR A 270 56.46 -21.84 -48.40
CA TYR A 270 56.19 -22.67 -47.24
C TYR A 270 55.07 -23.69 -47.52
N THR A 271 55.08 -24.80 -46.78
CA THR A 271 54.00 -25.78 -46.71
C THR A 271 53.46 -25.84 -45.28
N LEU A 272 52.14 -25.70 -45.10
CA LEU A 272 51.48 -25.76 -43.79
C LEU A 272 51.50 -27.17 -43.22
N THR A 273 51.89 -27.31 -41.95
CA THR A 273 51.93 -28.62 -41.26
C THR A 273 50.62 -29.01 -40.56
N GLY A 274 49.65 -28.09 -40.51
CA GLY A 274 48.40 -28.24 -39.75
C GLY A 274 48.51 -27.83 -38.28
N SER A 275 49.71 -27.60 -37.75
CA SER A 275 49.91 -27.09 -36.39
C SER A 275 49.84 -25.57 -36.34
N ILE A 276 48.68 -25.05 -35.92
CA ILE A 276 48.43 -23.62 -35.69
C ILE A 276 48.01 -23.43 -34.24
N LYS A 277 48.70 -22.54 -33.52
CA LYS A 277 48.51 -22.35 -32.09
C LYS A 277 48.31 -20.87 -31.77
N PRO A 278 47.08 -20.43 -31.49
CA PRO A 278 46.85 -19.18 -30.77
C PRO A 278 47.16 -19.38 -29.27
N TYR A 279 47.77 -18.40 -28.63
CA TYR A 279 48.14 -18.44 -27.21
C TYR A 279 48.33 -17.03 -26.64
N VAL A 280 48.44 -16.93 -25.31
CA VAL A 280 48.80 -15.66 -24.65
C VAL A 280 50.32 -15.55 -24.60
N LEU A 281 50.88 -14.56 -25.31
CA LEU A 281 52.32 -14.31 -25.40
C LEU A 281 52.88 -13.73 -24.09
N GLY A 282 52.06 -12.95 -23.38
CA GLY A 282 52.38 -12.35 -22.09
C GLY A 282 51.19 -11.58 -21.55
N GLU A 283 51.25 -11.18 -20.28
CA GLU A 283 50.18 -10.39 -19.66
C GLU A 283 50.71 -9.33 -18.71
N SER A 284 49.91 -8.27 -18.54
CA SER A 284 50.07 -7.25 -17.51
C SER A 284 48.86 -7.28 -16.57
N SER A 285 48.82 -6.36 -15.61
CA SER A 285 47.65 -6.19 -14.73
C SER A 285 46.38 -5.74 -15.47
N SER A 286 46.51 -5.15 -16.67
CA SER A 286 45.38 -4.58 -17.42
C SER A 286 45.19 -5.14 -18.82
N GLN A 287 46.16 -5.87 -19.37
CA GLN A 287 46.13 -6.32 -20.76
C GLN A 287 46.73 -7.72 -20.94
N TRP A 288 46.30 -8.41 -21.98
CA TRP A 288 46.97 -9.60 -22.52
C TRP A 288 47.62 -9.27 -23.85
N ARG A 289 48.70 -9.97 -24.19
CA ARG A 289 49.33 -9.90 -25.50
C ARG A 289 49.02 -11.15 -26.30
N ALA A 290 48.43 -10.99 -27.48
CA ALA A 290 48.05 -12.10 -28.34
C ALA A 290 49.28 -12.74 -29.00
N GLY A 291 49.34 -14.07 -29.03
CA GLY A 291 50.39 -14.84 -29.67
C GLY A 291 49.80 -15.80 -30.69
N LEU A 292 50.42 -15.85 -31.87
CA LEU A 292 50.13 -16.83 -32.91
C LEU A 292 51.42 -17.52 -33.31
N GLU A 293 51.41 -18.84 -33.34
CA GLU A 293 52.48 -19.66 -33.92
C GLU A 293 51.88 -20.57 -34.99
N VAL A 294 52.35 -20.43 -36.23
CA VAL A 294 51.96 -21.26 -37.36
C VAL A 294 53.19 -22.06 -37.80
N ARG A 295 53.15 -23.39 -37.66
CA ARG A 295 54.28 -24.24 -38.03
C ARG A 295 54.20 -24.64 -39.49
N VAL A 296 55.28 -24.38 -40.21
CA VAL A 296 55.41 -24.62 -41.64
C VAL A 296 56.71 -25.36 -41.96
N VAL A 297 56.82 -25.88 -43.17
CA VAL A 297 58.06 -26.43 -43.73
C VAL A 297 58.53 -25.52 -44.85
N ILE A 298 59.82 -25.20 -44.88
CA ILE A 298 60.43 -24.41 -45.97
C ILE A 298 60.60 -25.31 -47.19
N ASN A 299 59.93 -24.96 -48.30
CA ASN A 299 59.86 -25.83 -49.49
C ASN A 299 61.24 -26.12 -50.09
N SER A 300 62.18 -25.18 -50.03
CA SER A 300 63.53 -25.34 -50.60
C SER A 300 64.47 -26.22 -49.76
N THR A 301 64.24 -26.36 -48.45
CA THR A 301 65.17 -27.05 -47.54
C THR A 301 64.55 -28.23 -46.80
N GLY A 302 63.22 -28.36 -46.80
CA GLY A 302 62.48 -29.34 -46.01
C GLY A 302 62.57 -29.12 -44.50
N ARG A 303 63.17 -28.01 -44.04
CA ARG A 303 63.35 -27.74 -42.60
C ARG A 303 62.08 -27.15 -41.98
N PRO A 304 61.75 -27.50 -40.73
CA PRO A 304 60.66 -26.88 -40.00
C PRO A 304 60.97 -25.42 -39.70
N HIS A 305 59.94 -24.58 -39.75
CA HIS A 305 59.99 -23.17 -39.43
C HIS A 305 58.66 -22.72 -38.80
N SER A 306 58.68 -21.63 -38.04
CA SER A 306 57.48 -21.04 -37.46
C SER A 306 57.29 -19.64 -38.03
N ILE A 307 56.07 -19.32 -38.44
CA ILE A 307 55.66 -17.97 -38.83
C ILE A 307 54.56 -17.49 -37.89
N GLU A 308 54.42 -16.18 -37.78
CA GLU A 308 53.49 -15.52 -36.85
C GLU A 308 52.38 -14.76 -37.57
N ASP A 309 52.31 -14.90 -38.90
CA ASP A 309 51.38 -14.15 -39.76
C ASP A 309 49.98 -14.78 -39.76
N GLY A 310 48.98 -13.95 -39.50
CA GLY A 310 47.58 -14.35 -39.43
C GLY A 310 46.77 -13.48 -38.47
N VAL A 311 45.45 -13.62 -38.59
CA VAL A 311 44.45 -12.94 -37.79
C VAL A 311 43.82 -13.95 -36.83
N MET A 312 43.70 -13.58 -35.57
CA MET A 312 43.00 -14.31 -34.52
C MET A 312 41.73 -13.56 -34.12
N THR A 313 40.74 -14.30 -33.62
CA THR A 313 39.58 -13.75 -32.93
C THR A 313 39.77 -13.90 -31.42
N ALA A 314 39.72 -12.79 -30.70
CA ALA A 314 39.73 -12.73 -29.25
C ALA A 314 38.30 -12.61 -28.70
N PHE A 315 37.93 -13.55 -27.83
CA PHE A 315 36.69 -13.52 -27.04
C PHE A 315 37.06 -13.13 -25.61
N VAL A 316 36.57 -11.98 -25.19
CA VAL A 316 36.89 -11.38 -23.89
C VAL A 316 35.62 -11.30 -23.04
N GLN A 317 35.63 -11.90 -21.86
CA GLN A 317 34.47 -11.98 -20.98
C GLN A 317 34.88 -12.05 -19.50
N CYS A 318 33.89 -11.99 -18.61
CA CYS A 318 34.05 -12.27 -17.18
C CYS A 318 33.45 -13.64 -16.87
N LYS A 319 34.14 -14.45 -16.08
CA LYS A 319 33.69 -15.78 -15.62
C LYS A 319 33.89 -15.94 -14.13
#